data_AF-A0A543JA35-F1
#
_entry.id   AF-A0A543JA35-F1
#
_cell.length_a   1.000
_cell.length_b   1.000
_cell.length_c   1.000
_cell.angle_alpha   90.00
_cell.angle_beta   90.00
_cell.angle_gamma   90.00
#
_symmetry.space_group_name_H-M   'P 1'
#
loop_
_entity.id
_entity.type
_entity.pdbx_description
1 polymer ?
#
loop_
_entity_poly.entity_id
_entity_poly.type
_entity_poly.pdbx_seq_one_letter_code
_entity_poly.pdbx_strand_id
1 'polypeptide(L)'
;MIDALAQVVCTVIQVEAGAHGPSSVFQVRFPSGETTSLTTLGVRLNAIGFSAAQNLVYGVDQQGRLVALDRTGRVVGRPSRPTPGLAHATAGVVVDERLVVRAGPRLLAVDIRPGSPTFGRVVDETWLWPWGTTVDDFDFNPDDGLLYGVATDHGHGVVVTVDPGTGRTKPVPGAGRLPGGTGYGAVTLSPDGSLYATNNNHHGRSRLFRVALDGSGVVTEISSRKALNTIDSSGCLSTIPTPTTTPTTTTTTTTTTTTTPPTTTTTTVPPTTTTTTTRPPQPTPTTTTTTVARTTTTTNTTTTLRPAPAPAVPPPNVPPPPRLTTPPPNTPPPPPPPPPPPPPADIDAPDRQVETLAPTNNAVRDQRRWGLAAMILILAAGALARQAAARRR
;
A
#
# COMPACT_ATOMS: atom_id res chain seq x y z
N MET A 1 -26.29 -24.44 -17.72
CA MET A 1 -25.77 -23.06 -17.67
C MET A 1 -24.68 -23.07 -16.62
N ILE A 2 -23.42 -23.06 -17.05
CA ILE A 2 -22.28 -22.91 -16.13
C ILE A 2 -22.12 -21.40 -16.00
N ASP A 3 -22.68 -20.83 -14.95
CA ASP A 3 -22.31 -19.48 -14.54
C ASP A 3 -20.81 -19.53 -14.23
N ALA A 4 -20.03 -18.92 -15.12
CA ALA A 4 -18.64 -18.61 -14.84
C ALA A 4 -18.66 -17.62 -13.68
N LEU A 5 -18.57 -18.13 -12.45
CA LEU A 5 -18.26 -17.33 -11.27
C LEU A 5 -17.02 -16.52 -11.63
N ALA A 6 -17.18 -15.20 -11.79
CA ALA A 6 -16.07 -14.30 -11.96
C ALA A 6 -15.16 -14.53 -10.75
N GLN A 7 -14.00 -15.15 -10.98
CA GLN A 7 -13.05 -15.41 -9.92
C GLN A 7 -12.71 -14.07 -9.28
N VAL A 8 -12.90 -13.96 -7.97
CA VAL A 8 -12.46 -12.81 -7.21
C VAL A 8 -10.94 -12.75 -7.32
N VAL A 9 -10.43 -11.78 -8.08
CA VAL A 9 -8.99 -11.61 -8.29
C VAL A 9 -8.50 -10.51 -7.35
N CYS A 10 -7.50 -10.85 -6.53
CA CYS A 10 -6.71 -9.87 -5.82
C CYS A 10 -5.40 -9.65 -6.57
N THR A 11 -5.05 -8.39 -6.83
CA THR A 11 -3.73 -8.02 -7.36
C THR A 11 -2.99 -7.24 -6.28
N VAL A 12 -1.72 -7.53 -6.05
CA VAL A 12 -0.88 -6.82 -5.07
C VAL A 12 0.40 -6.30 -5.70
N ILE A 13 1.01 -5.31 -5.06
CA ILE A 13 2.42 -4.99 -5.27
C ILE A 13 3.24 -5.79 -4.27
N GLN A 14 4.29 -6.45 -4.76
CA GLN A 14 5.22 -7.19 -3.94
C GLN A 14 6.64 -6.66 -4.18
N VAL A 15 7.40 -6.47 -3.11
CA VAL A 15 8.81 -6.12 -3.15
C VAL A 15 9.67 -7.30 -2.73
N GLU A 16 10.76 -7.53 -3.46
CA GLU A 16 11.68 -8.63 -3.20
C GLU A 16 13.11 -8.13 -3.16
N ALA A 17 13.93 -8.62 -2.24
CA ALA A 17 15.37 -8.38 -2.26
C ALA A 17 16.17 -9.61 -1.83
N GLY A 18 17.35 -9.74 -2.43
CA GLY A 18 18.37 -10.70 -2.00
C GLY A 18 18.99 -10.34 -0.64
N ALA A 19 20.08 -11.00 -0.29
CA ALA A 19 20.81 -10.71 0.96
C ALA A 19 21.22 -9.23 1.05
N HIS A 20 21.68 -8.68 -0.08
CA HIS A 20 22.09 -7.30 -0.23
C HIS A 20 21.46 -6.67 -1.47
N GLY A 21 21.45 -5.34 -1.52
CA GLY A 21 21.00 -4.58 -2.69
C GLY A 21 19.57 -4.08 -2.61
N PRO A 22 19.10 -3.42 -3.68
CA PRO A 22 17.78 -2.82 -3.75
C PRO A 22 16.66 -3.85 -3.91
N SER A 23 15.43 -3.41 -3.70
CA SER A 23 14.25 -4.22 -3.98
C SER A 23 13.89 -4.21 -5.47
N SER A 24 13.50 -5.37 -5.98
CA SER A 24 12.74 -5.51 -7.24
C SER A 24 11.25 -5.49 -6.92
N VAL A 25 10.44 -4.90 -7.80
CA VAL A 25 9.00 -4.72 -7.63
C VAL A 25 8.25 -5.57 -8.64
N PHE A 26 7.23 -6.27 -8.15
CA PHE A 26 6.39 -7.15 -8.93
C PHE A 26 4.92 -6.85 -8.67
N GLN A 27 4.09 -7.15 -9.66
CA GLN A 27 2.67 -7.35 -9.49
C GLN A 27 2.41 -8.85 -9.30
N VAL A 28 1.63 -9.24 -8.30
CA VAL A 28 1.24 -10.64 -8.07
C VAL A 28 -0.29 -10.75 -8.11
N ARG A 29 -0.81 -11.78 -8.78
CA ARG A 29 -2.27 -12.02 -8.92
C ARG A 29 -2.70 -13.29 -8.18
N PHE A 30 -3.58 -13.14 -7.21
CA PHE A 30 -4.23 -14.24 -6.50
C PHE A 30 -5.60 -14.57 -7.12
N PRO A 31 -6.02 -15.85 -7.15
CA PRO A 31 -5.39 -17.02 -6.52
C PRO A 31 -4.19 -17.62 -7.28
N SER A 32 -3.97 -17.21 -8.53
CA SER A 32 -3.03 -17.90 -9.44
C SER A 32 -1.56 -17.91 -9.00
N GLY A 33 -1.13 -16.91 -8.22
CA GLY A 33 0.28 -16.67 -7.92
C GLY A 33 1.09 -16.15 -9.12
N GLU A 34 0.43 -15.81 -10.23
CA GLU A 34 1.07 -15.22 -11.40
C GLU A 34 1.79 -13.92 -11.01
N THR A 35 3.05 -13.79 -11.43
CA THR A 35 3.93 -12.69 -11.07
C THR A 35 4.41 -11.97 -12.33
N THR A 36 4.25 -10.65 -12.36
CA THR A 36 4.75 -9.78 -13.44
C THR A 36 5.79 -8.82 -12.87
N SER A 37 6.99 -8.79 -13.45
CA SER A 37 8.02 -7.81 -13.05
C SER A 37 7.64 -6.41 -13.52
N LEU A 38 7.79 -5.42 -12.65
CA LEU A 38 7.45 -4.02 -12.94
C LEU A 38 8.71 -3.17 -13.08
N THR A 39 9.55 -3.14 -12.04
CA THR A 39 10.75 -2.28 -12.00
C THR A 39 11.71 -2.74 -10.90
N THR A 40 12.90 -2.14 -10.86
CA THR A 40 13.83 -2.22 -9.72
C THR A 40 13.94 -0.84 -9.06
N LEU A 41 14.03 -0.81 -7.74
CA LEU A 41 14.19 0.42 -6.98
C LEU A 41 15.68 0.78 -6.82
N GLY A 42 15.97 2.04 -6.47
CA GLY A 42 17.32 2.44 -6.04
C GLY A 42 17.60 2.17 -4.55
N VAL A 43 16.61 1.63 -3.84
CA VAL A 43 16.64 1.40 -2.38
C VAL A 43 16.09 0.03 -2.05
N ARG A 44 16.42 -0.47 -0.86
CA ARG A 44 15.71 -1.61 -0.26
C ARG A 44 14.47 -1.07 0.43
N LEU A 45 13.30 -1.53 -0.01
CA LEU A 45 11.98 -1.17 0.51
C LEU A 45 11.35 -2.40 1.18
N ASN A 46 10.67 -2.17 2.29
CA ASN A 46 9.94 -3.17 3.08
C ASN A 46 8.80 -2.50 3.86
N ALA A 47 8.06 -3.28 4.64
CA ALA A 47 6.89 -2.87 5.40
C ALA A 47 5.87 -2.08 4.54
N ILE A 48 5.42 -2.68 3.44
CA ILE A 48 4.57 -2.02 2.44
C ILE A 48 3.07 -2.26 2.67
N GLY A 49 2.23 -1.24 2.46
CA GLY A 49 0.78 -1.34 2.52
C GLY A 49 0.10 -0.45 1.47
N PHE A 50 -1.10 -0.84 1.01
CA PHE A 50 -1.83 -0.10 -0.02
C PHE A 50 -2.88 0.85 0.58
N SER A 51 -2.77 2.15 0.28
CA SER A 51 -3.84 3.12 0.52
C SER A 51 -4.78 3.16 -0.69
N ALA A 52 -6.00 2.67 -0.50
CA ALA A 52 -7.05 2.75 -1.52
C ALA A 52 -7.47 4.20 -1.81
N ALA A 53 -7.50 5.07 -0.78
CA ALA A 53 -7.92 6.45 -0.92
C ALA A 53 -6.93 7.29 -1.77
N GLN A 54 -5.63 7.00 -1.64
CA GLN A 54 -4.59 7.69 -2.42
C GLN A 54 -4.18 6.94 -3.68
N ASN A 55 -4.58 5.67 -3.78
CA ASN A 55 -4.16 4.77 -4.85
C ASN A 55 -2.63 4.55 -4.90
N LEU A 56 -1.99 4.48 -3.73
CA LEU A 56 -0.55 4.38 -3.58
C LEU A 56 -0.17 3.25 -2.62
N VAL A 57 0.97 2.62 -2.86
CA VAL A 57 1.60 1.69 -1.92
C VAL A 57 2.65 2.45 -1.12
N TYR A 58 2.52 2.50 0.19
CA TYR A 58 3.50 3.11 1.08
C TYR A 58 4.38 2.03 1.68
N GLY A 59 5.66 2.31 1.86
CA GLY A 59 6.57 1.47 2.62
C GLY A 59 7.71 2.26 3.22
N VAL A 60 8.63 1.53 3.85
CA VAL A 60 9.78 2.11 4.54
C VAL A 60 11.06 1.56 3.95
N ASP A 61 12.01 2.43 3.63
CA ASP A 61 13.33 2.00 3.19
C ASP A 61 14.28 1.67 4.35
N GLN A 62 15.45 1.10 4.03
CA GLN A 62 16.48 0.74 5.02
C GLN A 62 16.98 1.91 5.88
N GLN A 63 16.76 3.17 5.49
CA GLN A 63 17.10 4.35 6.29
C GLN A 63 15.93 4.82 7.18
N GLY A 64 14.78 4.15 7.13
CA GLY A 64 13.58 4.56 7.85
C GLY A 64 12.86 5.74 7.18
N ARG A 65 13.04 5.94 5.87
CA ARG A 65 12.27 6.94 5.10
C ARG A 65 10.99 6.30 4.58
N LEU A 66 9.89 7.05 4.68
CA LEU A 66 8.63 6.70 4.01
C LEU A 66 8.80 6.90 2.50
N VAL A 67 8.44 5.89 1.73
CA VAL A 67 8.47 5.87 0.26
C VAL A 67 7.07 5.49 -0.23
N ALA A 68 6.59 6.18 -1.26
CA ALA A 68 5.33 5.85 -1.92
C ALA A 68 5.61 5.31 -3.33
N LEU A 69 4.89 4.28 -3.73
CA LEU A 69 4.90 3.70 -5.06
C LEU A 69 3.51 3.86 -5.71
N ASP A 70 3.48 4.11 -7.01
CA ASP A 70 2.25 3.95 -7.79
C ASP A 70 1.98 2.46 -8.12
N ARG A 71 0.85 2.18 -8.79
CA ARG A 71 0.48 0.82 -9.22
C ARG A 71 1.44 0.18 -10.24
N THR A 72 2.29 0.99 -10.88
CA THR A 72 3.34 0.49 -11.78
C THR A 72 4.65 0.21 -11.03
N GLY A 73 4.64 0.31 -9.70
CA GLY A 73 5.79 0.07 -8.84
C GLY A 73 6.81 1.19 -8.82
N ARG A 74 6.49 2.35 -9.43
CA ARG A 74 7.42 3.48 -9.50
C ARG A 74 7.30 4.37 -8.28
N VAL A 75 8.44 4.85 -7.78
CA VAL A 75 8.46 5.82 -6.68
C VAL A 75 7.79 7.12 -7.11
N VAL A 76 6.83 7.58 -6.32
CA VAL A 76 6.15 8.86 -6.50
C VAL A 76 6.46 9.81 -5.37
N GLY A 77 6.59 11.09 -5.72
CA GLY A 77 6.97 12.14 -4.76
C GLY A 77 8.39 11.97 -4.24
N ARG A 78 8.69 12.69 -3.16
CA ARG A 78 10.00 12.66 -2.50
C ARG A 78 9.88 11.80 -1.23
N PRO A 79 10.80 10.84 -1.00
CA PRO A 79 10.86 10.12 0.27
C PRO A 79 10.95 11.07 1.46
N SER A 80 10.37 10.67 2.59
CA SER A 80 10.41 11.48 3.81
C SER A 80 11.83 11.61 4.38
N ARG A 81 11.96 12.41 5.44
CA ARG A 81 13.21 12.42 6.21
C ARG A 81 13.36 11.10 6.98
N PRO A 82 14.58 10.58 7.15
CA PRO A 82 14.83 9.37 7.92
C PRO A 82 14.24 9.46 9.33
N THR A 83 13.52 8.41 9.73
CA THR A 83 13.06 8.21 11.10
C THR A 83 13.72 6.95 11.66
N PRO A 84 14.68 7.06 12.60
CA PRO A 84 15.48 5.91 13.05
C PRO A 84 14.65 4.72 13.54
N GLY A 85 13.50 4.98 14.20
CA GLY A 85 12.60 3.93 14.68
C GLY A 85 11.98 3.05 13.57
N LEU A 86 11.98 3.52 12.32
CA LEU A 86 11.41 2.82 11.17
C LEU A 86 12.43 2.01 10.36
N ALA A 87 13.74 2.20 10.56
CA ALA A 87 14.79 1.55 9.75
C ALA A 87 14.81 0.01 9.84
N HIS A 88 14.08 -0.57 10.78
CA HIS A 88 13.95 -2.02 11.00
C HIS A 88 12.52 -2.52 10.83
N ALA A 89 11.67 -1.75 10.12
CA ALA A 89 10.33 -2.18 9.81
C ALA A 89 10.36 -3.42 8.88
N THR A 90 9.63 -4.48 9.24
CA THR A 90 9.63 -5.74 8.48
C THR A 90 8.29 -6.12 7.87
N ALA A 91 7.20 -5.57 8.38
CA ALA A 91 5.83 -5.83 7.96
C ALA A 91 5.08 -4.50 7.90
N GLY A 92 4.11 -4.36 7.01
CA GLY A 92 3.37 -3.12 6.84
C GLY A 92 1.97 -3.33 6.30
N VAL A 93 1.07 -2.44 6.69
CA VAL A 93 -0.31 -2.40 6.19
C VAL A 93 -0.86 -0.99 6.33
N VAL A 94 -1.81 -0.59 5.49
CA VAL A 94 -2.49 0.70 5.64
C VAL A 94 -3.82 0.49 6.34
N VAL A 95 -4.03 1.22 7.45
CA VAL A 95 -5.29 1.29 8.20
C VAL A 95 -5.63 2.76 8.40
N ASP A 96 -6.81 3.21 7.95
CA ASP A 96 -7.29 4.59 8.13
C ASP A 96 -6.27 5.67 7.77
N GLU A 97 -5.63 5.54 6.61
CA GLU A 97 -4.59 6.48 6.13
C GLU A 97 -3.40 6.62 7.11
N ARG A 98 -3.08 5.53 7.79
CA ARG A 98 -1.83 5.32 8.51
C ARG A 98 -1.17 4.06 7.99
N LEU A 99 0.12 4.13 7.67
CA LEU A 99 0.92 2.94 7.45
C LEU A 99 1.31 2.39 8.82
N VAL A 100 0.66 1.30 9.24
CA VAL A 100 1.00 0.54 10.44
C VAL A 100 2.14 -0.41 10.08
N VAL A 101 3.30 -0.23 10.69
CA VAL A 101 4.48 -1.07 10.45
C VAL A 101 4.93 -1.80 11.70
N ARG A 102 5.47 -3.00 11.53
CA ARG A 102 6.10 -3.74 12.61
C ARG A 102 7.60 -3.47 12.64
N ALA A 103 8.10 -2.94 13.76
CA ALA A 103 9.52 -2.73 14.03
C ALA A 103 9.91 -3.43 15.35
N GLY A 104 10.39 -4.67 15.24
CA GLY A 104 10.65 -5.52 16.42
C GLY A 104 9.35 -5.91 17.13
N PRO A 105 9.20 -5.70 18.45
CA PRO A 105 7.96 -6.01 19.15
C PRO A 105 6.88 -4.92 19.04
N ARG A 106 7.12 -3.85 18.26
CA ARG A 106 6.25 -2.68 18.19
C ARG A 106 5.51 -2.61 16.86
N LEU A 107 4.26 -2.18 16.92
CA LEU A 107 3.48 -1.65 15.81
C LEU A 107 3.57 -0.12 15.89
N LEU A 108 4.05 0.50 14.82
CA LEU A 108 4.20 1.95 14.71
C LEU A 108 3.25 2.44 13.62
N ALA A 109 2.33 3.36 13.94
CA ALA A 109 1.47 3.97 12.94
C ALA A 109 2.11 5.23 12.39
N VAL A 110 2.38 5.27 11.08
CA VAL A 110 2.94 6.42 10.37
C VAL A 110 1.82 7.15 9.65
N ASP A 111 1.67 8.45 9.89
CA ASP A 111 0.65 9.25 9.21
C ASP A 111 0.99 9.42 7.72
N ILE A 112 0.08 9.02 6.85
CA ILE A 112 0.25 9.13 5.38
C ILE A 112 -0.78 10.06 4.75
N ARG A 113 -1.57 10.81 5.52
CA ARG A 113 -2.59 11.73 4.98
C ARG A 113 -1.94 12.91 4.24
N PRO A 114 -2.31 13.18 2.97
CA PRO A 114 -1.80 14.32 2.23
C PRO A 114 -2.03 15.64 2.96
N GLY A 115 -1.00 16.49 3.00
CA GLY A 115 -1.07 17.82 3.62
C GLY A 115 -1.06 17.81 5.16
N SER A 116 -1.03 16.64 5.80
CA SER A 116 -0.93 16.57 7.26
C SER A 116 0.40 17.16 7.75
N PRO A 117 0.41 17.97 8.83
CA PRO A 117 1.66 18.47 9.42
C PRO A 117 2.52 17.33 10.01
N THR A 118 1.93 16.16 10.24
CA THR A 118 2.60 14.95 10.73
C THR A 118 2.87 13.92 9.64
N PHE A 119 2.67 14.25 8.35
CA PHE A 119 2.95 13.33 7.24
C PHE A 119 4.36 12.73 7.34
N GLY A 120 4.44 11.40 7.28
CA GLY A 120 5.66 10.63 7.40
C GLY A 120 6.23 10.51 8.81
N ARG A 121 5.51 10.96 9.85
CA ARG A 121 5.89 10.78 11.26
C ARG A 121 5.12 9.64 11.89
N VAL A 122 5.75 8.98 12.86
CA VAL A 122 5.07 8.05 13.77
C VAL A 122 4.13 8.86 14.65
N VAL A 123 2.85 8.49 14.65
CA VAL A 123 1.78 9.14 15.41
C VAL A 123 1.17 8.24 16.47
N ASP A 124 1.45 6.93 16.43
CA ASP A 124 1.02 5.97 17.45
C ASP A 124 2.02 4.81 17.59
N GLU A 125 2.07 4.21 18.77
CA GLU A 125 2.91 3.05 19.07
C GLU A 125 2.17 2.06 19.97
N THR A 126 2.08 0.82 19.51
CA THR A 126 1.47 -0.30 20.23
C THR A 126 2.46 -1.45 20.36
N TRP A 127 2.48 -2.14 21.49
CA TRP A 127 3.37 -3.29 21.71
C TRP A 127 2.64 -4.60 21.44
N LEU A 128 3.25 -5.49 20.67
CA LEU A 128 2.74 -6.84 20.47
C LEU A 128 2.66 -7.59 21.81
N TRP A 129 1.54 -8.28 21.99
CA TRP A 129 1.22 -9.00 23.20
C TRP A 129 0.66 -10.40 22.88
N PRO A 130 0.96 -11.46 23.65
CA PRO A 130 1.87 -11.47 24.79
C PRO A 130 3.31 -11.13 24.41
N TRP A 131 4.08 -10.64 25.38
CA TRP A 131 5.48 -10.28 25.15
C TRP A 131 6.27 -11.49 24.64
N GLY A 132 7.12 -11.26 23.65
CA GLY A 132 7.88 -12.31 22.99
C GLY A 132 7.17 -12.91 21.77
N THR A 133 5.90 -12.56 21.49
CA THR A 133 5.27 -12.92 20.22
C THR A 133 5.98 -12.23 19.06
N THR A 134 6.34 -13.01 18.03
CA THR A 134 6.86 -12.52 16.76
C THR A 134 5.86 -12.83 15.65
N VAL A 135 5.24 -11.78 15.12
CA VAL A 135 4.50 -11.85 13.86
C VAL A 135 5.46 -11.43 12.76
N ASP A 136 5.59 -12.27 11.73
CA ASP A 136 6.55 -12.06 10.64
C ASP A 136 6.04 -10.95 9.71
N ASP A 137 4.79 -11.09 9.27
CA ASP A 137 4.06 -10.14 8.42
C ASP A 137 2.53 -10.28 8.58
N PHE A 138 1.76 -9.29 8.12
CA PHE A 138 0.30 -9.21 8.26
C PHE A 138 -0.37 -8.30 7.21
N ASP A 139 -1.68 -8.50 7.02
CA ASP A 139 -2.57 -7.61 6.28
C ASP A 139 -3.83 -7.30 7.10
N PHE A 140 -4.63 -6.32 6.68
CA PHE A 140 -5.80 -5.82 7.42
C PHE A 140 -7.09 -6.44 6.93
N ASN A 141 -7.90 -6.93 7.87
CA ASN A 141 -9.28 -7.33 7.60
C ASN A 141 -10.24 -6.17 7.93
N PRO A 142 -10.87 -5.52 6.94
CA PRO A 142 -11.80 -4.43 7.19
C PRO A 142 -13.10 -4.90 7.87
N ASP A 143 -13.44 -6.18 7.80
CA ASP A 143 -14.72 -6.69 8.32
C ASP A 143 -14.75 -6.74 9.86
N ASP A 144 -13.60 -7.00 10.49
CA ASP A 144 -13.47 -7.10 11.95
C ASP A 144 -12.45 -6.12 12.57
N GLY A 145 -11.70 -5.40 11.74
CA GLY A 145 -10.71 -4.42 12.17
C GLY A 145 -9.41 -5.02 12.70
N LEU A 146 -9.17 -6.31 12.51
CA LEU A 146 -7.96 -7.00 12.95
C LEU A 146 -6.93 -7.12 11.83
N LEU A 147 -5.66 -7.23 12.21
CA LEU A 147 -4.60 -7.65 11.30
C LEU A 147 -4.56 -9.17 11.28
N TYR A 148 -4.47 -9.78 10.10
CA TYR A 148 -4.26 -11.20 9.92
C TYR A 148 -2.84 -11.43 9.41
N GLY A 149 -2.06 -12.21 10.13
CA GLY A 149 -0.64 -12.43 9.87
C GLY A 149 -0.20 -13.85 10.09
N VAL A 150 1.10 -14.05 9.91
CA VAL A 150 1.75 -15.33 10.24
C VAL A 150 2.80 -15.10 11.32
N ALA A 151 2.71 -15.86 12.39
CA ALA A 151 3.76 -15.99 13.39
C ALA A 151 4.53 -17.28 13.12
N THR A 152 5.85 -17.20 12.93
CA THR A 152 6.69 -18.40 12.93
C THR A 152 7.04 -18.77 14.37
N ASP A 153 6.50 -19.89 14.83
CA ASP A 153 6.73 -20.41 16.18
C ASP A 153 7.17 -21.89 16.14
N HIS A 154 8.11 -22.29 16.99
CA HIS A 154 8.57 -23.68 17.15
C HIS A 154 8.74 -24.49 15.83
N GLY A 155 9.25 -23.86 14.77
CA GLY A 155 9.54 -24.52 13.49
C GLY A 155 8.35 -24.65 12.53
N HIS A 156 7.23 -23.97 12.76
CA HIS A 156 6.09 -23.91 11.85
C HIS A 156 5.45 -22.51 11.83
N GLY A 157 4.77 -22.17 10.74
CA GLY A 157 3.96 -20.96 10.66
C GLY A 157 2.56 -21.19 11.25
N VAL A 158 2.09 -20.23 12.04
CA VAL A 158 0.74 -20.20 12.60
C VAL A 158 0.07 -18.91 12.15
N VAL A 159 -1.14 -19.02 11.59
CA VAL A 159 -1.94 -17.83 11.28
C VAL A 159 -2.47 -17.23 12.58
N VAL A 160 -2.28 -15.92 12.73
CA VAL A 160 -2.67 -15.17 13.93
C VAL A 160 -3.46 -13.94 13.54
N THR A 161 -4.38 -13.51 14.40
CA THR A 161 -4.90 -12.15 14.40
C THR A 161 -4.05 -11.27 15.30
N VAL A 162 -3.93 -9.98 14.99
CA VAL A 162 -3.39 -8.92 15.85
C VAL A 162 -4.39 -7.78 15.93
N ASP A 163 -4.77 -7.39 17.14
CA ASP A 163 -5.49 -6.14 17.35
C ASP A 163 -4.49 -4.96 17.22
N PRO A 164 -4.66 -4.05 16.25
CA PRO A 164 -3.71 -2.96 16.04
C PRO A 164 -3.69 -1.92 17.17
N GLY A 165 -4.79 -1.79 17.93
CA GLY A 165 -4.92 -0.85 19.05
C GLY A 165 -4.36 -1.38 20.36
N THR A 166 -4.42 -2.69 20.59
CA THR A 166 -3.90 -3.32 21.83
C THR A 166 -2.65 -4.16 21.64
N GLY A 167 -2.31 -4.50 20.39
CA GLY A 167 -1.22 -5.39 20.03
C GLY A 167 -1.48 -6.86 20.35
N ARG A 168 -2.69 -7.19 20.83
CA ARG A 168 -3.04 -8.54 21.27
C ARG A 168 -3.08 -9.51 20.09
N THR A 169 -2.26 -10.54 20.19
CA THR A 169 -2.16 -11.63 19.21
C THR A 169 -2.94 -12.85 19.65
N LYS A 170 -3.59 -13.53 18.71
CA LYS A 170 -4.32 -14.79 18.94
C LYS A 170 -4.21 -15.70 17.72
N PRO A 171 -4.01 -17.02 17.87
CA PRO A 171 -4.13 -17.95 16.76
C PRO A 171 -5.52 -17.90 16.12
N VAL A 172 -5.59 -18.01 14.79
CA VAL A 172 -6.85 -18.17 14.06
C VAL A 172 -7.26 -19.64 14.10
N PRO A 173 -8.38 -20.00 14.74
CA PRO A 173 -8.85 -21.38 14.78
C PRO A 173 -9.12 -21.92 13.38
N GLY A 174 -8.66 -23.14 13.09
CA GLY A 174 -8.95 -23.81 11.82
C GLY A 174 -8.27 -23.21 10.59
N ALA A 175 -7.26 -22.35 10.72
CA ALA A 175 -6.45 -21.88 9.58
C ALA A 175 -5.36 -22.88 9.13
N GLY A 176 -5.28 -24.05 9.77
CA GLY A 176 -4.26 -25.06 9.47
C GLY A 176 -2.86 -24.66 9.96
N ARG A 177 -1.84 -25.42 9.53
CA ARG A 177 -0.43 -25.14 9.85
C ARG A 177 0.34 -24.86 8.57
N LEU A 178 1.08 -23.76 8.58
CA LEU A 178 2.02 -23.42 7.53
C LEU A 178 3.39 -24.07 7.84
N PRO A 179 4.18 -24.44 6.81
CA PRO A 179 5.52 -24.98 7.05
C PRO A 179 6.44 -23.98 7.77
N GLY A 180 7.50 -24.46 8.42
CA GLY A 180 8.51 -23.60 9.02
C GLY A 180 9.39 -22.87 8.01
N GLY A 181 10.40 -22.15 8.45
CA GLY A 181 11.37 -21.51 7.55
C GLY A 181 12.08 -20.34 8.20
N THR A 182 12.60 -19.43 7.38
CA THR A 182 13.23 -18.19 7.85
C THR A 182 12.23 -17.08 8.20
N GLY A 183 10.94 -17.32 7.99
CA GLY A 183 9.85 -16.38 8.24
C GLY A 183 8.98 -16.15 7.01
N TYR A 184 7.74 -15.71 7.25
CA TYR A 184 6.79 -15.32 6.23
C TYR A 184 6.89 -13.81 5.97
N GLY A 185 7.52 -13.43 4.87
CA GLY A 185 7.81 -12.03 4.60
C GLY A 185 6.68 -11.24 3.96
N ALA A 186 5.77 -11.93 3.27
CA ALA A 186 4.64 -11.32 2.58
C ALA A 186 3.34 -12.02 2.97
N VAL A 187 2.37 -11.26 3.46
CA VAL A 187 1.02 -11.70 3.79
C VAL A 187 0.01 -10.77 3.12
N THR A 188 -1.01 -11.34 2.49
CA THR A 188 -2.13 -10.59 1.91
C THR A 188 -3.44 -11.28 2.24
N LEU A 189 -4.42 -10.53 2.72
CA LEU A 189 -5.80 -10.98 2.82
C LEU A 189 -6.53 -10.66 1.52
N SER A 190 -7.07 -11.68 0.88
CA SER A 190 -7.76 -11.55 -0.39
C SER A 190 -9.29 -11.59 -0.22
N PRO A 191 -10.07 -10.91 -1.09
CA PRO A 191 -11.53 -10.88 -0.96
C PRO A 191 -12.19 -12.24 -1.24
N ASP A 192 -11.44 -13.26 -1.66
CA ASP A 192 -11.88 -14.67 -1.70
C ASP A 192 -11.89 -15.35 -0.31
N GLY A 193 -11.70 -14.59 0.77
CA GLY A 193 -11.71 -15.07 2.15
C GLY A 193 -10.48 -15.90 2.52
N SER A 194 -9.39 -15.78 1.75
CA SER A 194 -8.16 -16.52 1.98
C SER A 194 -6.98 -15.61 2.26
N LEU A 195 -6.06 -16.12 3.07
CA LEU A 195 -4.78 -15.47 3.35
C LEU A 195 -3.70 -16.08 2.46
N TYR A 196 -2.98 -15.23 1.75
CA TYR A 196 -1.85 -15.61 0.92
C TYR A 196 -0.56 -15.26 1.65
N ALA A 197 0.26 -16.26 1.94
CA ALA A 197 1.48 -16.08 2.73
C ALA A 197 2.69 -16.62 1.97
N THR A 198 3.73 -15.81 1.84
CA THR A 198 4.99 -16.22 1.20
C THR A 198 6.07 -16.43 2.25
N ASN A 199 6.54 -17.66 2.36
CA ASN A 199 7.73 -17.99 3.14
C ASN A 199 8.97 -17.56 2.36
N ASN A 200 9.86 -16.78 2.98
CA ASN A 200 11.05 -16.26 2.31
C ASN A 200 12.02 -17.39 1.93
N ASN A 201 12.19 -18.38 2.81
CA ASN A 201 13.07 -19.51 2.57
C ASN A 201 12.66 -20.72 3.43
N HIS A 202 12.03 -21.68 2.76
CA HIS A 202 11.74 -23.01 3.26
C HIS A 202 12.43 -24.05 2.38
N HIS A 203 13.42 -24.75 2.93
CA HIS A 203 14.27 -25.71 2.21
C HIS A 203 14.89 -25.14 0.92
N GLY A 204 15.43 -23.93 0.99
CA GLY A 204 16.13 -23.29 -0.13
C GLY A 204 15.21 -22.65 -1.18
N ARG A 205 13.90 -22.54 -0.90
CA ARG A 205 12.91 -21.98 -1.82
C ARG A 205 11.99 -20.97 -1.12
N SER A 206 11.62 -19.90 -1.84
CA SER A 206 10.50 -19.06 -1.43
C SER A 206 9.21 -19.71 -1.90
N ARG A 207 8.21 -19.84 -1.03
CA ARG A 207 6.97 -20.57 -1.32
C ARG A 207 5.76 -19.75 -0.96
N LEU A 208 4.85 -19.58 -1.91
CA LEU A 208 3.56 -18.93 -1.72
C LEU A 208 2.52 -19.98 -1.35
N PHE A 209 1.81 -19.76 -0.25
CA PHE A 209 0.72 -20.59 0.21
C PHE A 209 -0.58 -19.80 0.22
N ARG A 210 -1.68 -20.48 -0.13
CA ARG A 210 -3.05 -20.04 0.13
C ARG A 210 -3.57 -20.76 1.37
N VAL A 211 -4.09 -19.99 2.32
CA VAL A 211 -4.69 -20.49 3.56
C VAL A 211 -6.16 -20.13 3.57
N ALA A 212 -7.02 -21.13 3.63
CA ALA A 212 -8.45 -20.91 3.81
C ALA A 212 -8.73 -20.46 5.26
N LEU A 213 -9.50 -19.37 5.43
CA LEU A 213 -9.90 -18.86 6.74
C LEU A 213 -11.32 -19.28 7.14
N ASP A 214 -11.89 -20.27 6.45
CA ASP A 214 -13.22 -20.83 6.68
C ASP A 214 -13.27 -21.89 7.79
N GLY A 215 -12.15 -22.10 8.49
CA GLY A 215 -12.02 -23.10 9.55
C GLY A 215 -11.71 -24.52 9.06
N SER A 216 -11.59 -24.75 7.74
CA SER A 216 -11.32 -26.08 7.16
C SER A 216 -9.91 -26.60 7.41
N GLY A 217 -8.97 -25.73 7.78
CA GLY A 217 -7.56 -26.05 7.96
C GLY A 217 -6.78 -26.21 6.65
N VAL A 218 -7.39 -25.89 5.51
CA VAL A 218 -6.79 -26.11 4.19
C VAL A 218 -5.68 -25.09 3.91
N VAL A 219 -4.48 -25.61 3.67
CA VAL A 219 -3.30 -24.87 3.23
C VAL A 219 -2.82 -25.48 1.91
N THR A 220 -2.66 -24.67 0.88
CA THR A 220 -2.24 -25.12 -0.46
C THR A 220 -1.02 -24.32 -0.92
N GLU A 221 0.05 -25.00 -1.33
CA GLU A 221 1.17 -24.33 -2.01
C GLU A 221 0.72 -23.93 -3.42
N ILE A 222 0.86 -22.65 -3.76
CA ILE A 222 0.50 -22.09 -5.06
C ILE A 222 1.72 -22.03 -5.97
N SER A 223 2.86 -21.58 -5.44
CA SER A 223 4.08 -21.43 -6.22
C SER A 223 5.34 -21.56 -5.39
N SER A 224 6.44 -21.86 -6.07
CA SER A 224 7.74 -22.14 -5.47
C SER A 224 8.84 -21.55 -6.33
N ARG A 225 9.63 -20.60 -5.81
CA ARG A 225 10.71 -19.91 -6.54
C ARG A 225 12.04 -19.96 -5.78
N LYS A 226 13.10 -19.42 -6.39
CA LYS A 226 14.41 -19.26 -5.75
C LYS A 226 14.23 -18.53 -4.42
N ALA A 227 14.95 -18.98 -3.38
CA ALA A 227 14.91 -18.32 -2.08
C ALA A 227 15.32 -16.84 -2.17
N LEU A 228 14.61 -16.02 -1.40
CA LEU A 228 14.81 -14.59 -1.24
C LEU A 228 15.07 -14.30 0.24
N ASN A 229 15.75 -13.20 0.52
CA ASN A 229 16.05 -12.82 1.90
C ASN A 229 14.90 -12.01 2.51
N THR A 230 14.35 -11.08 1.73
CA THR A 230 13.17 -10.30 2.10
C THR A 230 12.18 -10.32 0.94
N ILE A 231 10.94 -10.61 1.27
CA ILE A 231 9.76 -10.47 0.43
C ILE A 231 8.79 -9.70 1.31
N ASP A 232 7.98 -8.84 0.71
CA ASP A 232 6.87 -8.17 1.39
C ASP A 232 5.82 -7.76 0.34
N SER A 233 4.55 -7.69 0.74
CA SER A 233 3.41 -7.46 -0.15
C SER A 233 2.46 -6.42 0.42
N SER A 234 1.92 -5.56 -0.44
CA SER A 234 0.79 -4.74 -0.07
C SER A 234 -0.47 -5.59 0.09
N GLY A 235 -1.48 -5.03 0.76
CA GLY A 235 -2.85 -5.51 0.61
C GLY A 235 -3.38 -5.42 -0.84
N CYS A 236 -4.56 -5.98 -1.07
CA CYS A 236 -5.17 -6.02 -2.40
C CYS A 236 -5.40 -4.62 -2.98
N LEU A 237 -4.89 -4.40 -4.19
CA LEU A 237 -5.17 -3.22 -4.97
C LEU A 237 -6.64 -3.24 -5.38
N SER A 238 -7.45 -2.34 -4.84
CA SER A 238 -8.85 -2.19 -5.24
C SER A 238 -8.92 -1.96 -6.76
N THR A 239 -9.94 -2.48 -7.43
CA THR A 239 -10.18 -2.10 -8.82
C THR A 239 -10.40 -0.59 -8.90
N ILE A 240 -9.72 0.10 -9.81
CA ILE A 240 -10.09 1.49 -10.10
C ILE A 240 -11.49 1.38 -10.71
N PRO A 241 -12.52 2.04 -10.14
CA PRO A 241 -13.83 2.05 -10.77
C PRO A 241 -13.61 2.58 -12.19
N THR A 242 -13.86 1.72 -13.18
CA THR A 242 -13.86 2.17 -14.57
C THR A 242 -14.95 3.24 -14.65
N PRO A 243 -14.68 4.45 -15.14
CA PRO A 243 -15.72 5.45 -15.28
C PRO A 243 -16.84 4.81 -16.06
N THR A 244 -18.01 4.65 -15.43
CA THR A 244 -19.18 4.09 -16.07
C THR A 244 -19.43 4.95 -17.28
N THR A 245 -19.18 4.41 -18.47
CA THR A 245 -19.68 5.02 -19.69
C THR A 245 -21.18 4.97 -19.55
N THR A 246 -21.79 6.08 -19.12
CA THR A 246 -23.24 6.25 -19.21
C THR A 246 -23.61 5.86 -20.63
N PRO A 247 -24.42 4.81 -20.86
CA PRO A 247 -24.83 4.47 -22.20
C PRO A 247 -25.53 5.71 -22.75
N THR A 248 -24.89 6.39 -23.69
CA THR A 248 -25.52 7.45 -24.47
C THR A 248 -26.74 6.80 -25.09
N THR A 249 -27.91 7.05 -24.52
CA THR A 249 -29.16 6.62 -25.11
C THR A 249 -29.26 7.43 -26.39
N THR A 250 -28.93 6.80 -27.52
CA THR A 250 -29.20 7.37 -28.83
C THR A 250 -30.71 7.40 -28.98
N THR A 251 -31.32 8.50 -28.54
CA THR A 251 -32.70 8.81 -28.92
C THR A 251 -32.69 9.01 -30.43
N THR A 252 -33.12 7.98 -31.16
CA THR A 252 -33.39 8.08 -32.59
C THR A 252 -34.59 9.02 -32.75
N THR A 253 -34.32 10.31 -32.96
CA THR A 253 -35.35 11.27 -33.36
C THR A 253 -35.76 10.94 -34.79
N THR A 254 -36.90 10.27 -34.96
CA THR A 254 -37.55 10.11 -36.27
C THR A 254 -38.02 11.48 -36.74
N THR A 255 -37.31 12.07 -37.70
CA THR A 255 -37.70 13.34 -38.33
C THR A 255 -38.85 13.07 -39.32
N THR A 256 -40.08 13.37 -38.90
CA THR A 256 -41.23 13.43 -39.82
C THR A 256 -41.24 14.79 -40.50
N THR A 257 -40.90 14.82 -41.79
CA THR A 257 -40.91 16.02 -42.63
C THR A 257 -42.35 16.51 -42.82
N THR A 258 -42.72 17.59 -42.14
CA THR A 258 -43.98 18.32 -42.39
C THR A 258 -43.64 19.64 -43.06
N THR A 259 -44.11 19.81 -44.29
CA THR A 259 -43.98 21.02 -45.11
C THR A 259 -44.93 22.09 -44.58
N THR A 260 -44.40 23.22 -44.09
CA THR A 260 -45.19 24.39 -43.69
C THR A 260 -44.90 25.59 -44.61
N PRO A 261 -45.92 26.37 -45.03
CA PRO A 261 -45.78 27.51 -45.96
C PRO A 261 -45.02 28.72 -45.37
N PRO A 262 -44.54 29.66 -46.21
CA PRO A 262 -43.63 30.72 -45.79
C PRO A 262 -44.35 31.79 -44.98
N THR A 263 -43.77 32.17 -43.83
CA THR A 263 -44.27 33.28 -43.00
C THR A 263 -43.27 34.43 -43.01
N THR A 264 -43.80 35.62 -43.29
CA THR A 264 -43.13 36.90 -43.50
C THR A 264 -42.40 37.39 -42.24
N THR A 265 -41.13 37.79 -42.40
CA THR A 265 -40.27 38.35 -41.36
C THR A 265 -40.67 39.81 -41.05
N THR A 266 -40.96 40.12 -39.79
CA THR A 266 -41.00 41.51 -39.29
C THR A 266 -39.91 41.68 -38.24
N THR A 267 -39.00 42.62 -38.49
CA THR A 267 -37.85 42.96 -37.64
C THR A 267 -38.29 43.94 -36.55
N THR A 268 -38.10 43.57 -35.28
CA THR A 268 -38.28 44.50 -34.14
C THR A 268 -36.98 44.60 -33.35
N VAL A 269 -36.52 45.83 -33.18
CA VAL A 269 -35.29 46.23 -32.46
C VAL A 269 -35.51 46.13 -30.94
N PRO A 270 -34.56 45.58 -30.17
CA PRO A 270 -34.66 45.52 -28.71
C PRO A 270 -34.30 46.86 -28.03
N PRO A 271 -34.93 47.22 -26.89
CA PRO A 271 -34.75 48.51 -26.24
C PRO A 271 -33.51 48.54 -25.33
N THR A 272 -32.93 49.74 -25.24
CA THR A 272 -31.77 50.10 -24.42
C THR A 272 -32.18 50.30 -22.95
N THR A 273 -31.51 49.65 -22.01
CA THR A 273 -31.71 49.84 -20.57
C THR A 273 -30.72 50.88 -20.02
N THR A 274 -31.24 51.92 -19.36
CA THR A 274 -30.48 52.95 -18.65
C THR A 274 -30.43 52.62 -17.15
N THR A 275 -29.24 52.55 -16.57
CA THR A 275 -29.05 52.31 -15.13
C THR A 275 -28.91 53.65 -14.40
N THR A 276 -29.82 53.93 -13.46
CA THR A 276 -29.83 55.13 -12.60
C THR A 276 -29.05 54.86 -11.31
N THR A 277 -28.09 55.73 -10.99
CA THR A 277 -27.28 55.67 -9.77
C THR A 277 -27.96 56.43 -8.63
N THR A 278 -28.35 55.74 -7.56
CA THR A 278 -28.93 56.33 -6.34
C THR A 278 -27.84 56.59 -5.28
N ARG A 279 -27.79 57.83 -4.79
CA ARG A 279 -26.87 58.34 -3.76
C ARG A 279 -27.38 58.02 -2.34
N PRO A 280 -26.54 57.58 -1.38
CA PRO A 280 -26.97 57.36 0.00
C PRO A 280 -27.17 58.67 0.78
N PRO A 281 -28.05 58.70 1.80
CA PRO A 281 -28.35 59.90 2.56
C PRO A 281 -27.30 60.22 3.63
N GLN A 282 -27.14 61.52 3.87
CA GLN A 282 -26.27 62.16 4.86
C GLN A 282 -26.93 62.15 6.25
N PRO A 283 -26.22 61.77 7.34
CA PRO A 283 -26.76 61.89 8.69
C PRO A 283 -26.54 63.29 9.30
N THR A 284 -27.60 63.76 9.96
CA THR A 284 -27.71 65.00 10.76
C THR A 284 -27.11 64.82 12.17
N PRO A 285 -26.49 65.84 12.78
CA PRO A 285 -25.84 65.71 14.08
C PRO A 285 -26.85 65.76 15.23
N THR A 286 -26.71 64.88 16.22
CA THR A 286 -27.40 64.97 17.51
C THR A 286 -26.37 65.05 18.64
N THR A 287 -26.48 66.13 19.41
CA THR A 287 -25.74 66.41 20.64
C THR A 287 -26.30 65.56 21.80
N THR A 288 -25.45 65.12 22.73
CA THR A 288 -25.52 65.32 24.21
C THR A 288 -24.89 64.14 25.01
N THR A 289 -24.08 64.53 26.00
CA THR A 289 -23.71 63.90 27.30
C THR A 289 -22.73 62.74 27.39
N THR A 290 -21.50 63.12 27.74
CA THR A 290 -20.60 62.61 28.79
C THR A 290 -21.05 61.38 29.59
N THR A 291 -20.27 60.29 29.53
CA THR A 291 -19.89 59.47 30.70
C THR A 291 -18.56 58.78 30.40
N VAL A 292 -17.62 58.88 31.33
CA VAL A 292 -16.24 58.39 31.26
C VAL A 292 -16.21 56.88 31.48
N ALA A 293 -15.66 56.12 30.53
CA ALA A 293 -15.18 54.76 30.76
C ALA A 293 -13.89 54.52 29.98
N ARG A 294 -12.83 54.23 30.73
CA ARG A 294 -11.49 53.90 30.25
C ARG A 294 -11.52 52.55 29.54
N THR A 295 -11.13 52.50 28.27
CA THR A 295 -10.92 51.26 27.54
C THR A 295 -9.61 51.34 26.76
N THR A 296 -8.78 50.31 26.94
CA THR A 296 -7.48 50.09 26.31
C THR A 296 -7.60 49.99 24.80
N THR A 297 -6.88 50.86 24.10
CA THR A 297 -6.77 50.88 22.64
C THR A 297 -5.87 49.75 22.15
N THR A 298 -6.43 48.82 21.36
CA THR A 298 -5.65 47.91 20.51
C THR A 298 -5.78 48.43 19.07
N THR A 299 -4.66 48.90 18.51
CA THR A 299 -4.61 49.46 17.15
C THR A 299 -4.62 48.32 16.14
N ASN A 300 -5.78 48.06 15.52
CA ASN A 300 -5.87 47.24 14.31
C ASN A 300 -5.70 48.14 13.08
N THR A 301 -4.54 48.06 12.45
CA THR A 301 -4.27 48.72 11.16
C THR A 301 -4.94 47.91 10.05
N THR A 302 -6.09 48.38 9.56
CA THR A 302 -6.73 47.81 8.36
C THR A 302 -6.08 48.41 7.11
N THR A 303 -5.23 47.63 6.46
CA THR A 303 -4.67 47.97 5.14
C THR A 303 -5.71 47.74 4.06
N THR A 304 -6.25 48.82 3.49
CA THR A 304 -7.12 48.78 2.30
C THR A 304 -6.30 48.44 1.06
N LEU A 305 -6.36 47.17 0.62
CA LEU A 305 -5.77 46.74 -0.65
C LEU A 305 -6.63 47.25 -1.81
N ARG A 306 -5.97 47.98 -2.72
CA ARG A 306 -6.51 48.45 -4.00
C ARG A 306 -6.92 47.25 -4.87
N PRO A 307 -8.09 47.24 -5.53
CA PRO A 307 -8.48 46.16 -6.43
C PRO A 307 -7.51 46.03 -7.60
N ALA A 308 -6.99 44.83 -7.84
CA ALA A 308 -6.20 44.51 -9.02
C ALA A 308 -7.10 44.54 -10.27
N PRO A 309 -6.60 45.03 -11.43
CA PRO A 309 -7.38 45.01 -12.67
C PRO A 309 -7.66 43.57 -13.12
N ALA A 310 -8.87 43.36 -13.66
CA ALA A 310 -9.35 42.06 -14.12
C ALA A 310 -8.43 41.47 -15.23
N PRO A 311 -8.15 40.16 -15.22
CA PRO A 311 -7.38 39.52 -16.28
C PRO A 311 -8.11 39.61 -17.63
N ALA A 312 -7.37 39.94 -18.69
CA ALA A 312 -7.89 39.93 -20.05
C ALA A 312 -8.35 38.51 -20.45
N VAL A 313 -9.55 38.43 -21.02
CA VAL A 313 -10.15 37.18 -21.52
C VAL A 313 -9.29 36.65 -22.67
N PRO A 314 -8.80 35.40 -22.61
CA PRO A 314 -8.05 34.80 -23.71
C PRO A 314 -8.98 34.57 -24.92
N PRO A 315 -8.45 34.69 -26.15
CA PRO A 315 -9.25 34.48 -27.36
C PRO A 315 -9.81 33.06 -27.44
N PRO A 316 -10.95 32.86 -28.12
CA PRO A 316 -11.57 31.56 -28.27
C PRO A 316 -10.61 30.59 -28.96
N ASN A 317 -10.40 29.43 -28.33
CA ASN A 317 -9.55 28.36 -28.80
C ASN A 317 -10.23 27.69 -30.02
N VAL A 318 -9.86 28.13 -31.23
CA VAL A 318 -10.34 27.51 -32.47
C VAL A 318 -9.52 26.22 -32.70
N PRO A 319 -10.15 25.03 -32.70
CA PRO A 319 -9.43 23.80 -32.95
C PRO A 319 -8.87 23.78 -34.39
N PRO A 320 -7.64 23.29 -34.59
CA PRO A 320 -7.06 23.19 -35.92
C PRO A 320 -7.86 22.19 -36.78
N PRO A 321 -7.94 22.41 -38.11
CA PRO A 321 -8.64 21.50 -39.00
C PRO A 321 -8.03 20.09 -38.94
N PRO A 322 -8.86 19.04 -39.09
CA PRO A 322 -8.38 17.66 -39.04
C PRO A 322 -7.35 17.42 -40.15
N ARG A 323 -6.17 16.92 -39.76
CA ARG A 323 -5.17 16.43 -40.71
C ARG A 323 -5.74 15.20 -41.43
N LEU A 324 -5.82 15.29 -42.75
CA LEU A 324 -6.01 14.14 -43.63
C LEU A 324 -4.80 13.20 -43.46
N THR A 325 -4.97 12.14 -42.69
CA THR A 325 -3.98 11.07 -42.56
C THR A 325 -4.03 10.21 -43.82
N THR A 326 -2.96 10.24 -44.61
CA THR A 326 -2.73 9.27 -45.68
C THR A 326 -2.67 7.86 -45.09
N PRO A 327 -3.30 6.86 -45.74
CA PRO A 327 -3.25 5.49 -45.26
C PRO A 327 -1.80 4.96 -45.24
N PRO A 328 -1.43 4.19 -44.21
CA PRO A 328 -0.08 3.62 -44.12
C PRO A 328 0.18 2.67 -45.29
N PRO A 329 1.42 2.62 -45.82
CA PRO A 329 1.77 1.68 -46.86
C PRO A 329 1.65 0.25 -46.33
N ASN A 330 1.03 -0.62 -47.14
CA ASN A 330 0.89 -2.05 -46.87
C ASN A 330 2.24 -2.66 -46.49
N THR A 331 2.41 -2.96 -45.21
CA THR A 331 3.59 -3.65 -44.70
C THR A 331 3.41 -5.15 -44.99
N PRO A 332 4.39 -5.81 -45.64
CA PRO A 332 4.30 -7.24 -45.89
C PRO A 332 4.22 -8.02 -44.57
N PRO A 333 3.51 -9.17 -44.56
CA PRO A 333 3.36 -9.98 -43.36
C PRO A 333 4.75 -10.41 -42.83
N PRO A 334 4.92 -10.47 -41.50
CA PRO A 334 6.18 -10.87 -40.90
C PRO A 334 6.54 -12.30 -41.34
N PRO A 335 7.83 -12.58 -41.58
CA PRO A 335 8.27 -13.92 -41.92
C PRO A 335 7.94 -14.90 -40.78
N PRO A 336 7.64 -16.17 -41.09
CA PRO A 336 7.38 -17.18 -40.08
C PRO A 336 8.59 -17.31 -39.14
N PRO A 337 8.35 -17.58 -37.85
CA PRO A 337 9.44 -17.75 -36.89
C PRO A 337 10.36 -18.90 -37.31
N PRO A 338 11.68 -18.77 -37.10
CA PRO A 338 12.61 -19.83 -37.42
C PRO A 338 12.27 -21.09 -36.59
N PRO A 339 12.50 -22.29 -37.15
CA PRO A 339 12.29 -23.53 -36.42
C PRO A 339 13.17 -23.54 -35.15
N PRO A 340 12.68 -24.14 -34.05
CA PRO A 340 13.45 -24.23 -32.82
C PRO A 340 14.77 -24.96 -33.09
N PRO A 341 15.88 -24.54 -32.46
CA PRO A 341 17.16 -25.21 -32.63
C PRO A 341 17.05 -26.67 -32.17
N PRO A 342 17.78 -27.59 -32.83
CA PRO A 342 17.82 -28.97 -32.38
C PRO A 342 18.32 -29.04 -30.93
N PRO A 343 17.80 -29.96 -30.11
CA PRO A 343 18.30 -30.16 -28.76
C PRO A 343 19.81 -30.42 -28.81
N PRO A 344 20.60 -29.89 -27.87
CA PRO A 344 22.03 -30.15 -27.81
C PRO A 344 22.26 -31.66 -27.80
N ALA A 345 23.17 -32.13 -28.65
CA ALA A 345 23.65 -33.51 -28.60
C ALA A 345 24.10 -33.80 -27.16
N ASP A 346 23.71 -34.97 -26.63
CA ASP A 346 24.08 -35.43 -25.29
C ASP A 346 25.57 -35.20 -25.05
N ILE A 347 25.87 -34.18 -24.25
CA ILE A 347 27.18 -33.97 -23.69
C ILE A 347 27.24 -34.97 -22.54
N ASP A 348 28.02 -36.03 -22.72
CA ASP A 348 28.51 -36.87 -21.62
C ASP A 348 29.11 -35.95 -20.56
N ALA A 349 28.30 -35.68 -19.53
CA ALA A 349 28.74 -34.93 -18.37
C ALA A 349 29.74 -35.82 -17.62
N PRO A 350 31.00 -35.37 -17.40
CA PRO A 350 31.92 -36.12 -16.57
C PRO A 350 31.31 -36.28 -15.17
N ASP A 351 31.43 -37.49 -14.65
CA ASP A 351 30.94 -37.91 -13.34
C ASP A 351 31.26 -36.85 -12.28
N ARG A 352 30.21 -36.23 -11.74
CA ARG A 352 30.31 -35.10 -10.82
C ARG A 352 30.85 -35.64 -9.50
N GLN A 353 32.15 -35.48 -9.25
CA GLN A 353 32.68 -35.62 -7.91
C GLN A 353 31.91 -34.67 -6.97
N VAL A 354 31.27 -35.28 -5.98
CA VAL A 354 30.55 -34.59 -4.92
C VAL A 354 31.58 -33.87 -4.05
N GLU A 355 31.79 -32.60 -4.32
CA GLU A 355 32.51 -31.73 -3.40
C GLU A 355 31.57 -31.47 -2.21
N THR A 356 31.82 -32.20 -1.13
CA THR A 356 31.16 -32.08 0.17
C THR A 356 31.26 -30.63 0.65
N LEU A 357 30.19 -29.87 0.48
CA LEU A 357 30.05 -28.56 1.11
C LEU A 357 30.21 -28.72 2.62
N ALA A 358 31.17 -27.99 3.19
CA ALA A 358 31.40 -27.96 4.63
C ALA A 358 30.08 -27.66 5.37
N PRO A 359 29.82 -28.33 6.51
CA PRO A 359 28.57 -28.17 7.25
C PRO A 359 28.38 -26.70 7.63
N THR A 360 27.25 -26.13 7.19
CA THR A 360 26.80 -24.82 7.66
C THR A 360 26.74 -24.82 9.17
N ASN A 361 27.45 -23.86 9.76
CA ASN A 361 27.78 -23.78 11.17
C ASN A 361 26.54 -23.57 12.08
N ASN A 362 25.86 -24.68 12.41
CA ASN A 362 24.78 -24.72 13.41
C ASN A 362 25.26 -24.35 14.83
N ALA A 363 26.58 -24.31 15.06
CA ALA A 363 27.14 -24.01 16.38
C ALA A 363 26.85 -22.58 16.85
N VAL A 364 26.66 -21.61 15.93
CA VAL A 364 26.34 -20.23 16.32
C VAL A 364 24.90 -20.08 16.83
N ARG A 365 23.95 -20.86 16.27
CA ARG A 365 22.56 -20.91 16.78
C ARG A 365 22.50 -21.65 18.11
N ASP A 366 23.22 -22.75 18.25
CA ASP A 366 23.25 -23.51 19.50
C ASP A 366 23.97 -22.75 20.62
N GLN A 367 25.06 -22.02 20.34
CA GLN A 367 25.71 -21.14 21.32
C GLN A 367 24.77 -20.04 21.84
N ARG A 368 23.94 -19.44 20.98
CA ARG A 368 22.97 -18.42 21.40
C ARG A 368 21.84 -19.02 22.25
N ARG A 369 21.41 -20.26 21.99
CA ARG A 369 20.39 -20.95 22.79
C ARG A 369 20.94 -21.34 24.17
N TRP A 370 22.15 -21.87 24.24
CA TRP A 370 22.78 -22.23 25.52
C TRP A 370 23.16 -21.00 26.35
N GLY A 371 23.56 -19.89 25.73
CA GLY A 371 23.83 -18.63 26.42
C GLY A 371 22.61 -18.03 27.13
N LEU A 372 21.43 -18.08 26.50
CA LEU A 372 20.18 -17.60 27.13
C LEU A 372 19.77 -18.49 28.32
N ALA A 373 19.88 -19.81 28.17
CA ALA A 373 19.56 -20.76 29.24
C ALA A 373 20.47 -20.56 30.47
N ALA A 374 21.77 -20.33 30.26
CA ALA A 374 22.71 -20.04 31.34
C ALA A 374 22.36 -18.73 32.08
N MET A 375 21.98 -17.67 31.38
CA MET A 375 21.56 -16.42 32.03
C MET A 375 20.30 -16.59 32.88
N ILE A 376 19.29 -17.33 32.39
CA ILE A 376 18.07 -17.60 33.16
C ILE A 376 18.39 -18.39 34.44
N LEU A 377 19.25 -19.40 34.35
CA LEU A 377 19.70 -20.19 35.51
C LEU A 377 20.41 -19.34 36.56
N ILE A 378 21.31 -18.43 36.14
CA ILE A 378 22.03 -17.52 37.05
C ILE A 378 21.06 -16.57 37.76
N LEU A 379 20.10 -16.00 37.03
CA LEU A 379 19.10 -15.09 37.62
C LEU A 379 18.18 -15.82 38.61
N ALA A 380 17.73 -17.03 38.27
CA ALA A 380 16.90 -17.85 39.15
C ALA A 380 17.65 -18.28 40.42
N ALA A 381 18.91 -18.70 40.30
CA ALA A 381 19.75 -19.03 41.44
C ALA A 381 20.00 -17.83 42.36
N GLY A 382 20.23 -16.64 41.78
CA GLY A 382 20.39 -15.40 42.55
C GLY A 382 19.12 -15.02 43.32
N ALA A 383 17.94 -15.18 42.71
CA ALA A 383 16.66 -14.92 43.37
C ALA A 383 16.41 -15.87 44.56
N LEU A 384 16.67 -17.16 44.37
CA LEU A 384 16.52 -18.17 45.42
C LEU A 384 17.49 -17.94 46.59
N ALA A 385 18.75 -17.61 46.30
CA ALA A 385 19.75 -17.29 47.34
C ALA A 385 19.34 -16.08 48.18
N ARG A 386 18.79 -15.03 47.55
CA ARG A 386 18.31 -13.83 48.24
C ARG A 386 17.10 -14.13 49.12
N GLN A 387 16.18 -14.96 48.65
CA GLN A 387 15.01 -15.39 49.42
C GLN A 387 15.38 -16.26 50.62
N ALA A 388 16.37 -17.16 50.47
CA ALA A 388 16.88 -17.96 51.57
C ALA A 388 17.61 -17.12 52.63
N ALA A 389 18.37 -16.10 52.23
CA ALA A 389 19.03 -15.18 53.15
C ALA A 389 18.04 -14.30 53.92
N ALA A 390 16.95 -13.86 53.28
CA ALA A 390 15.90 -13.06 53.91
C ALA A 390 15.09 -13.85 54.97
N ARG A 391 15.00 -15.17 54.86
CA ARG A 391 14.32 -16.03 55.86
C ARG A 391 15.17 -16.36 57.09
N ARG A 392 16.47 -16.03 57.08
CA ARG A 392 17.40 -16.28 58.19
C ARG A 392 17.68 -15.05 59.05
N ARG A 393 17.15 -13.89 58.66
CA ARG A 393 17.07 -12.69 59.49
C ARG A 393 15.66 -12.59 60.03
#